data_AF-A0A1T5A6S4-F1
#
_entry.id   AF-A0A1T5A6S4-F1
#
_cell.length_a   1.000
_cell.length_b   1.000
_cell.length_c   1.000
_cell.angle_alpha   90.00
_cell.angle_beta   90.00
_cell.angle_gamma   90.00
#
_symmetry.space_group_name_H-M   'P 1'
#
loop_
_entity.id
_entity.type
_entity.pdbx_description
1 polymer ?
#
loop_
_entity_poly.entity_id
_entity_poly.type
_entity_poly.pdbx_seq_one_letter_code
_entity_poly.pdbx_strand_id
1 'polypeptide(L)'
;MEFGFGFGRGSGYSEFSMGGSVKYKGWGLGMYSTQYTGVHAQRVGGVQAFAPGGSLRIENDFWPVLGDKYDRLRTSAAELEIGGLLIGKSVYTNSPDRNADRDESYFSRFYRKFGLLARPEAGTYADGRVYSSPAWVGVRHGKHFVSRAGINHPAVQDIFQNGVHLIKSGSPLFITPYGVYNEPWGFSGYYNPYSLY
;
A
#
# COMPACT_ATOMS: atom_id res chain seq x y z
N MET A 1 34.27 6.18 -1.45
CA MET A 1 33.24 6.69 -0.52
C MET A 1 31.98 5.88 -0.72
N GLU A 2 31.59 5.02 0.23
CA GLU A 2 30.41 4.15 0.10
C GLU A 2 29.16 4.72 0.78
N PHE A 3 29.19 6.01 1.11
CA PHE A 3 28.04 6.73 1.63
C PHE A 3 27.42 7.53 0.49
N GLY A 4 26.13 7.30 0.22
CA GLY A 4 25.41 7.92 -0.88
C GLY A 4 24.13 8.59 -0.39
N PHE A 5 23.95 9.86 -0.76
CA PHE A 5 22.69 10.57 -0.65
C PHE A 5 22.03 10.61 -2.02
N GLY A 6 20.74 10.29 -2.08
CA GLY A 6 19.95 10.41 -3.29
C GLY A 6 18.75 11.29 -3.04
N PHE A 7 18.54 12.29 -3.87
CA PHE A 7 17.28 13.01 -3.98
C PHE A 7 16.72 12.79 -5.38
N GLY A 8 15.42 12.56 -5.50
CA GLY A 8 14.79 12.36 -6.79
C GLY A 8 13.36 12.87 -6.83
N ARG A 9 12.93 13.18 -8.04
CA ARG A 9 11.56 13.58 -8.37
C ARG A 9 11.04 12.63 -9.43
N GLY A 10 9.79 12.22 -9.30
CA GLY A 10 9.06 11.46 -10.31
C GLY A 10 7.85 12.29 -10.77
N SER A 11 7.51 12.21 -12.03
CA SER A 11 6.26 12.80 -12.55
C SER A 11 5.62 11.80 -13.50
N GLY A 12 4.38 11.45 -13.22
CA GLY A 12 3.50 10.68 -14.09
C GLY A 12 2.39 11.55 -14.66
N TYR A 13 1.47 10.93 -15.40
CA TYR A 13 0.37 11.64 -16.07
C TYR A 13 -0.60 12.34 -15.10
N SER A 14 -0.73 11.82 -13.88
CA SER A 14 -1.60 12.35 -12.83
C SER A 14 -0.96 12.33 -11.45
N GLU A 15 0.37 12.23 -11.38
CA GLU A 15 1.10 12.14 -10.12
C GLU A 15 2.41 12.91 -10.15
N PHE A 16 2.80 13.45 -9.00
CA PHE A 16 4.08 14.08 -8.77
C PHE A 16 4.69 13.58 -7.48
N SER A 17 5.89 13.02 -7.55
CA SER A 17 6.59 12.39 -6.44
C SER A 17 7.90 13.08 -6.14
N MET A 18 8.28 13.09 -4.88
CA MET A 18 9.62 13.49 -4.43
C MET A 18 10.09 12.57 -3.32
N GLY A 19 11.39 12.29 -3.26
CA GLY A 19 11.94 11.44 -2.22
C GLY A 19 13.44 11.62 -2.01
N GLY A 20 13.87 11.25 -0.81
CA GLY A 20 15.26 11.22 -0.39
C GLY A 20 15.64 9.83 0.09
N SER A 21 16.90 9.43 -0.10
CA SER A 21 17.44 8.20 0.46
C SER A 21 18.89 8.35 0.86
N VAL A 22 19.30 7.58 1.86
CA VAL A 22 20.67 7.44 2.33
C VAL A 22 21.05 5.98 2.23
N LYS A 23 22.21 5.70 1.62
CA LYS A 23 22.73 4.33 1.46
C LYS A 23 24.18 4.25 1.91
N TYR A 24 24.52 3.14 2.57
CA TYR A 24 25.87 2.74 2.94
C TYR A 24 26.07 1.25 2.64
N LYS A 25 27.06 0.92 1.79
CA LYS A 25 27.39 -0.49 1.45
C LYS A 25 26.19 -1.34 1.00
N GLY A 26 25.29 -0.76 0.21
CA GLY A 26 24.07 -1.41 -0.27
C GLY A 26 22.91 -1.45 0.74
N TRP A 27 23.16 -1.18 2.02
CA TRP A 27 22.14 -0.94 3.02
C TRP A 27 21.65 0.50 2.94
N GLY A 28 20.38 0.77 3.23
CA GLY A 28 19.93 2.15 3.26
C GLY A 28 18.47 2.30 3.59
N LEU A 29 18.08 3.55 3.82
CA LEU A 29 16.70 3.95 4.05
C LEU A 29 16.37 5.14 3.17
N GLY A 30 15.13 5.18 2.69
CA GLY A 30 14.59 6.29 1.94
C GLY A 30 13.16 6.55 2.34
N MET A 31 12.72 7.75 2.03
CA MET A 31 11.37 8.21 2.25
C MET A 31 10.95 9.08 1.06
N TYR A 32 9.69 8.98 0.70
CA TYR A 32 9.13 9.69 -0.43
C TYR A 32 7.68 10.08 -0.16
N SER A 33 7.22 11.07 -0.90
CA SER A 33 5.83 11.51 -0.93
C SER A 33 5.40 11.61 -2.39
N THR A 34 4.22 11.08 -2.67
CA THR A 34 3.60 11.11 -4.00
C THR A 34 2.26 11.82 -3.90
N GLN A 35 2.15 12.91 -4.63
CA GLN A 35 0.95 13.69 -4.80
C GLN A 35 0.22 13.21 -6.05
N TYR A 36 -0.89 12.52 -5.87
CA TYR A 36 -1.83 12.24 -6.95
C TYR A 36 -2.73 13.46 -7.16
N THR A 37 -3.09 13.71 -8.42
CA THR A 37 -3.91 14.84 -8.89
C THR A 37 -5.17 14.33 -9.59
N GLY A 38 -6.19 15.19 -9.73
CA GLY A 38 -7.49 14.84 -10.34
C GLY A 38 -8.57 14.50 -9.31
N VAL A 39 -9.60 13.74 -9.73
CA VAL A 39 -10.79 13.40 -8.92
C VAL A 39 -10.44 12.56 -7.68
N HIS A 40 -9.31 11.85 -7.73
CA HIS A 40 -8.76 11.03 -6.65
C HIS A 40 -7.42 11.61 -6.12
N ALA A 41 -7.35 12.94 -6.03
CA ALA A 41 -6.19 13.65 -5.51
C ALA A 41 -5.93 13.28 -4.05
N GLN A 42 -4.69 12.88 -3.76
CA GLN A 42 -4.27 12.42 -2.45
C GLN A 42 -2.75 12.49 -2.36
N ARG A 43 -2.22 12.82 -1.18
CA ARG A 43 -0.81 12.62 -0.88
C ARG A 43 -0.58 11.30 -0.16
N VAL A 44 0.25 10.44 -0.73
CA VAL A 44 0.69 9.17 -0.14
C VAL A 44 2.14 9.29 0.31
N GLY A 45 2.43 8.84 1.52
CA GLY A 45 3.79 8.71 2.03
C GLY A 45 4.31 7.28 1.84
N GLY A 46 5.60 7.14 1.57
CA GLY A 46 6.23 5.84 1.48
C GLY A 46 7.62 5.82 2.08
N VAL A 47 8.01 4.63 2.52
CA VAL A 47 9.35 4.32 3.03
C VAL A 47 9.97 3.22 2.18
N GLN A 48 11.29 3.31 1.99
CA GLN A 48 12.08 2.33 1.27
C GLN A 48 13.23 1.88 2.15
N ALA A 49 13.42 0.57 2.25
CA ALA A 49 14.61 -0.01 2.81
C ALA A 49 15.41 -0.69 1.69
N PHE A 50 16.72 -0.51 1.70
CA PHE A 50 17.64 -1.10 0.74
C PHE A 50 18.55 -2.08 1.47
N ALA A 51 18.81 -3.21 0.83
CA ALA A 51 19.80 -4.18 1.26
C ALA A 51 20.59 -4.68 0.03
N PRO A 52 21.81 -5.21 0.20
CA PRO A 52 22.53 -5.84 -0.90
C PRO A 52 21.66 -6.91 -1.58
N GLY A 53 21.38 -6.74 -2.87
CA GLY A 53 20.56 -7.66 -3.65
C GLY A 53 19.05 -7.44 -3.57
N GLY A 54 18.55 -6.41 -2.88
CA GLY A 54 17.11 -6.19 -2.78
C GLY A 54 16.66 -4.85 -2.21
N SER A 55 15.35 -4.64 -2.22
CA SER A 55 14.72 -3.49 -1.58
C SER A 55 13.32 -3.82 -1.09
N LEU A 56 12.89 -3.19 -0.01
CA LEU A 56 11.51 -3.27 0.48
C LEU A 56 10.90 -1.88 0.40
N ARG A 57 9.70 -1.78 -0.16
CA ARG A 57 8.95 -0.54 -0.25
C ARG A 57 7.61 -0.72 0.41
N ILE A 58 7.23 0.24 1.23
CA ILE A 58 5.93 0.26 1.91
C ILE A 58 5.35 1.65 1.71
N GLU A 59 4.13 1.69 1.18
CA GLU A 59 3.35 2.90 1.01
C GLU A 59 2.15 2.85 1.93
N ASN A 60 1.93 3.96 2.63
CA ASN A 60 0.76 4.09 3.43
C ASN A 60 0.27 5.52 3.60
N ASP A 61 -1.04 5.66 3.63
CA ASP A 61 -1.75 6.90 3.92
C ASP A 61 -1.77 7.24 5.42
N PHE A 62 -1.57 6.26 6.32
CA PHE A 62 -1.57 6.49 7.76
C PHE A 62 -0.32 7.19 8.30
N TRP A 63 0.73 7.41 7.51
CA TRP A 63 2.00 7.91 8.05
C TRP A 63 1.92 9.44 8.32
N PRO A 64 1.99 9.88 9.60
CA PRO A 64 1.65 11.25 10.00
C PRO A 64 2.65 12.32 9.54
N VAL A 65 3.78 11.92 8.97
CA VAL A 65 4.87 12.81 8.55
C VAL A 65 4.88 13.08 7.04
N LEU A 66 4.30 12.20 6.20
CA LEU A 66 4.49 12.24 4.73
C LEU A 66 3.22 11.97 3.89
N GLY A 67 2.14 11.48 4.50
CA GLY A 67 0.85 11.20 3.84
C GLY A 67 -0.29 12.02 4.42
N ASP A 68 -1.46 11.92 3.80
CA ASP A 68 -2.67 12.63 4.20
C ASP A 68 -3.34 12.01 5.45
N LYS A 69 -2.61 11.52 6.46
CA LYS A 69 -3.07 11.12 7.82
C LYS A 69 -4.37 10.28 7.94
N TYR A 70 -4.93 9.80 6.85
CA TYR A 70 -6.32 9.39 6.77
C TYR A 70 -6.42 8.07 6.00
N ASP A 71 -7.45 7.25 6.23
CA ASP A 71 -7.67 6.05 5.43
C ASP A 71 -8.45 6.47 4.18
N ARG A 72 -7.77 6.88 3.08
CA ARG A 72 -8.43 7.38 1.85
C ARG A 72 -8.37 6.35 0.71
N LEU A 73 -8.09 6.81 -0.52
CA LEU A 73 -8.25 6.00 -1.72
C LEU A 73 -7.10 5.00 -1.89
N ARG A 74 -5.86 5.41 -1.60
CA ARG A 74 -4.66 4.57 -1.66
C ARG A 74 -4.16 4.24 -0.26
N THR A 75 -4.75 3.22 0.35
CA THR A 75 -4.57 3.01 1.79
C THR A 75 -3.35 2.18 2.16
N SER A 76 -2.92 1.23 1.34
CA SER A 76 -1.75 0.41 1.70
C SER A 76 -1.17 -0.37 0.53
N ALA A 77 0.10 -0.14 0.22
CA ALA A 77 0.85 -0.95 -0.73
C ALA A 77 2.21 -1.36 -0.17
N ALA A 78 2.71 -2.51 -0.61
CA ALA A 78 4.04 -2.97 -0.26
C ALA A 78 4.63 -3.79 -1.42
N GLU A 79 5.92 -3.66 -1.69
CA GLU A 79 6.62 -4.48 -2.66
C GLU A 79 8.04 -4.79 -2.18
N LEU A 80 8.38 -6.06 -2.16
CA LEU A 80 9.71 -6.60 -1.90
C LEU A 80 10.36 -6.96 -3.22
N GLU A 81 11.59 -6.51 -3.40
CA GLU A 81 12.47 -6.85 -4.51
C GLU A 81 13.66 -7.67 -4.01
N ILE A 82 13.93 -8.81 -4.66
CA ILE A 82 15.12 -9.64 -4.42
C ILE A 82 15.67 -10.10 -5.78
N GLY A 83 16.86 -9.65 -6.13
CA GLY A 83 17.54 -10.06 -7.37
C GLY A 83 16.73 -9.78 -8.66
N GLY A 84 15.86 -8.75 -8.65
CA GLY A 84 14.97 -8.42 -9.75
C GLY A 84 13.61 -9.14 -9.73
N LEU A 85 13.40 -10.10 -8.83
CA LEU A 85 12.07 -10.64 -8.53
C LEU A 85 11.31 -9.65 -7.64
N LEU A 86 10.03 -9.45 -7.93
CA LEU A 86 9.14 -8.56 -7.21
C LEU A 86 8.01 -9.37 -6.59
N ILE A 87 7.69 -9.11 -5.34
CA ILE A 87 6.53 -9.67 -4.65
C ILE A 87 5.83 -8.51 -3.96
N GLY A 88 4.57 -8.26 -4.28
CA GLY A 88 3.90 -7.08 -3.77
C GLY A 88 2.40 -7.20 -3.68
N LYS A 89 1.82 -6.14 -3.12
CA LYS A 89 0.39 -5.96 -2.97
C LYS A 89 0.05 -4.48 -2.93
N SER A 90 -1.17 -4.15 -3.30
CA SER A 90 -1.76 -2.83 -3.09
C SER A 90 -3.22 -2.97 -2.72
N VAL A 91 -3.76 -1.93 -2.09
CA VAL A 91 -5.18 -1.86 -1.71
C VAL A 91 -5.69 -0.49 -2.09
N TYR A 92 -6.80 -0.47 -2.84
CA TYR A 92 -7.50 0.72 -3.27
C TYR A 92 -8.92 0.73 -2.68
N THR A 93 -9.21 1.76 -1.89
CA THR A 93 -10.46 1.95 -1.15
C THR A 93 -11.14 3.25 -1.55
N ASN A 94 -12.29 3.56 -0.97
CA ASN A 94 -12.85 4.92 -0.98
C ASN A 94 -12.29 5.76 0.18
N SER A 95 -12.67 7.04 0.23
CA SER A 95 -12.50 7.88 1.41
C SER A 95 -13.79 7.80 2.24
N PRO A 96 -13.88 6.95 3.28
CA PRO A 96 -15.05 6.83 4.12
C PRO A 96 -15.31 8.12 4.93
N ASP A 97 -16.59 8.40 5.16
CA ASP A 97 -17.02 9.42 6.11
C ASP A 97 -16.70 8.96 7.54
N ARG A 98 -15.99 9.82 8.26
CA ARG A 98 -15.51 9.53 9.62
C ARG A 98 -16.55 9.83 10.68
N ASN A 99 -17.50 10.69 10.34
CA ASN A 99 -18.59 11.12 11.20
C ASN A 99 -19.83 10.23 11.03
N ALA A 100 -19.83 9.37 10.01
CA ALA A 100 -20.85 8.36 9.84
C ALA A 100 -20.82 7.35 10.99
N ASP A 101 -21.98 6.76 11.26
CA ASP A 101 -22.13 5.69 12.25
C ASP A 101 -21.15 4.54 11.96
N ARG A 102 -20.70 3.87 13.02
CA ARG A 102 -19.82 2.72 12.89
C ARG A 102 -20.64 1.46 12.75
N ASP A 103 -20.22 0.59 11.83
CA ASP A 103 -20.73 -0.77 11.80
C ASP A 103 -19.96 -1.62 12.82
N GLU A 104 -20.65 -1.95 13.91
CA GLU A 104 -20.15 -2.81 14.97
C GLU A 104 -20.42 -4.30 14.72
N SER A 105 -21.29 -4.64 13.77
CA SER A 105 -21.68 -6.03 13.48
C SER A 105 -20.62 -6.78 12.67
N TYR A 106 -19.75 -6.04 11.98
CA TYR A 106 -18.71 -6.62 11.13
C TYR A 106 -17.52 -7.18 11.94
N PHE A 107 -17.08 -8.37 11.53
CA PHE A 107 -15.84 -9.00 11.98
C PHE A 107 -15.04 -9.45 10.75
N SER A 108 -13.73 -9.23 10.78
CA SER A 108 -12.83 -9.76 9.75
C SER A 108 -12.99 -11.28 9.65
N ARG A 109 -13.27 -11.78 8.44
CA ARG A 109 -13.47 -13.22 8.22
C ARG A 109 -12.16 -13.98 8.37
N PHE A 110 -11.06 -13.42 7.88
CA PHE A 110 -9.74 -14.03 8.00
C PHE A 110 -9.32 -14.19 9.47
N TYR A 111 -9.27 -13.10 10.23
CA TYR A 111 -8.80 -13.14 11.62
C TYR A 111 -9.72 -13.95 12.52
N ARG A 112 -11.05 -13.87 12.31
CA ARG A 112 -12.03 -14.68 13.05
C ARG A 112 -11.82 -16.18 12.82
N LYS A 113 -11.53 -16.60 11.58
CA LYS A 113 -11.27 -18.01 11.25
C LYS A 113 -10.07 -18.57 12.02
N PHE A 114 -9.08 -17.74 12.33
CA PHE A 114 -7.89 -18.14 13.09
C PHE A 114 -7.98 -17.86 14.60
N GLY A 115 -9.16 -17.49 15.12
CA GLY A 115 -9.35 -17.20 16.54
C GLY A 115 -8.59 -15.97 17.05
N LEU A 116 -8.20 -15.06 16.15
CA LEU A 116 -7.52 -13.82 16.47
C LEU A 116 -8.53 -12.69 16.73
N LEU A 117 -8.06 -11.57 17.30
CA LEU A 117 -8.86 -10.36 17.40
C LEU A 117 -9.33 -9.97 15.99
N ALA A 118 -10.64 -10.04 15.75
CA ALA A 118 -11.24 -9.85 14.43
C ALA A 118 -12.01 -8.54 14.29
N ARG A 119 -12.02 -7.71 15.34
CA ARG A 119 -12.66 -6.41 15.39
C ARG A 119 -11.93 -5.51 16.41
N PRO A 120 -11.61 -4.24 16.06
CA PRO A 120 -11.11 -3.25 17.00
C PRO A 120 -12.28 -2.57 17.75
N GLU A 121 -11.99 -1.91 18.87
CA GLU A 121 -12.98 -1.10 19.59
C GLU A 121 -13.61 -0.03 18.70
N ALA A 122 -12.85 0.51 17.75
CA ALA A 122 -13.30 1.53 16.79
C ALA A 122 -14.32 1.02 15.76
N GLY A 123 -14.66 -0.27 15.74
CA GLY A 123 -15.63 -0.86 14.83
C GLY A 123 -15.17 -0.82 13.36
N THR A 124 -16.09 -0.57 12.45
CA THR A 124 -15.88 -0.59 10.99
C THR A 124 -16.46 0.69 10.37
N TYR A 125 -15.84 1.19 9.29
CA TYR A 125 -16.43 2.27 8.48
C TYR A 125 -17.73 1.78 7.83
N ALA A 126 -18.88 2.39 8.15
CA ALA A 126 -20.17 1.98 7.57
C ALA A 126 -20.26 2.18 6.06
N ASP A 127 -19.55 3.19 5.53
CA ASP A 127 -19.47 3.48 4.09
C ASP A 127 -18.11 3.07 3.49
N GLY A 128 -17.27 2.35 4.23
CA GLY A 128 -15.96 1.90 3.78
C GLY A 128 -16.08 0.86 2.66
N ARG A 129 -15.55 1.19 1.48
CA ARG A 129 -15.55 0.33 0.28
C ARG A 129 -14.13 0.03 -0.16
N VAL A 130 -13.91 -1.23 -0.54
CA VAL A 130 -12.68 -1.69 -1.18
C VAL A 130 -12.99 -1.98 -2.64
N TYR A 131 -12.25 -1.32 -3.54
CA TYR A 131 -12.43 -1.45 -4.98
C TYR A 131 -11.47 -2.45 -5.60
N SER A 132 -10.23 -2.51 -5.10
CA SER A 132 -9.26 -3.49 -5.52
C SER A 132 -8.25 -3.79 -4.41
N SER A 133 -7.74 -5.01 -4.42
CA SER A 133 -6.67 -5.46 -3.55
C SER A 133 -5.82 -6.53 -4.23
N PRO A 134 -5.03 -6.15 -5.25
CA PRO A 134 -4.16 -7.08 -5.93
C PRO A 134 -2.97 -7.50 -5.06
N ALA A 135 -2.57 -8.76 -5.21
CA ALA A 135 -1.28 -9.29 -4.79
C ALA A 135 -0.61 -9.94 -6.01
N TRP A 136 0.70 -9.73 -6.17
CA TRP A 136 1.42 -10.10 -7.38
C TRP A 136 2.82 -10.64 -7.11
N VAL A 137 3.30 -11.38 -8.11
CA VAL A 137 4.72 -11.60 -8.37
C VAL A 137 5.10 -10.87 -9.65
N GLY A 138 6.36 -10.49 -9.78
CA GLY A 138 6.82 -9.76 -10.95
C GLY A 138 8.32 -9.86 -11.16
N VAL A 139 8.75 -9.27 -12.25
CA VAL A 139 10.15 -9.18 -12.64
C VAL A 139 10.46 -7.76 -13.06
N ARG A 140 11.63 -7.28 -12.65
CA ARG A 140 12.20 -6.03 -13.13
C ARG A 140 13.11 -6.31 -14.33
N HIS A 141 12.80 -5.64 -15.45
CA HIS A 141 13.59 -5.66 -16.66
C HIS A 141 14.49 -4.42 -16.69
N GLY A 142 15.78 -4.62 -16.40
CA GLY A 142 16.74 -3.53 -16.32
C GLY A 142 16.43 -2.55 -15.18
N LYS A 143 16.54 -1.24 -15.42
CA LYS A 143 16.34 -0.21 -14.39
C LYS A 143 14.94 0.42 -14.38
N HIS A 144 14.20 0.30 -15.48
CA HIS A 144 13.05 1.18 -15.75
C HIS A 144 11.75 0.47 -16.04
N PHE A 145 11.74 -0.85 -16.22
CA PHE A 145 10.54 -1.56 -16.66
C PHE A 145 10.26 -2.73 -15.74
N VAL A 146 8.97 -3.00 -15.52
CA VAL A 146 8.51 -4.12 -14.70
C VAL A 146 7.34 -4.81 -15.35
N SER A 147 7.24 -6.12 -15.12
CA SER A 147 6.06 -6.90 -15.45
C SER A 147 5.60 -7.61 -14.17
N ARG A 148 4.31 -7.52 -13.87
CA ARG A 148 3.69 -8.10 -12.69
C ARG A 148 2.46 -8.90 -13.11
N ALA A 149 2.26 -10.03 -12.46
CA ALA A 149 1.10 -10.88 -12.62
C ALA A 149 0.65 -11.38 -11.24
N GLY A 150 -0.66 -11.47 -11.04
CA GLY A 150 -1.20 -11.72 -9.73
C GLY A 150 -2.70 -11.94 -9.74
N ILE A 151 -3.29 -11.76 -8.57
CA ILE A 151 -4.73 -11.92 -8.33
C ILE A 151 -5.26 -10.69 -7.61
N ASN A 152 -6.37 -10.16 -8.09
CA ASN A 152 -7.16 -9.18 -7.37
C ASN A 152 -8.18 -9.94 -6.49
N HIS A 153 -7.98 -9.96 -5.17
CA HIS A 153 -8.82 -10.76 -4.27
C HIS A 153 -9.07 -10.07 -2.91
N PRO A 154 -10.32 -9.99 -2.41
CA PRO A 154 -10.68 -9.27 -1.18
C PRO A 154 -9.91 -9.73 0.06
N ALA A 155 -9.53 -11.02 0.13
CA ALA A 155 -8.71 -11.53 1.23
C ALA A 155 -7.36 -10.80 1.38
N VAL A 156 -6.78 -10.26 0.30
CA VAL A 156 -5.54 -9.47 0.39
C VAL A 156 -5.78 -8.22 1.24
N GLN A 157 -6.91 -7.55 1.05
CA GLN A 157 -7.28 -6.42 1.90
C GLN A 157 -7.53 -6.85 3.34
N ASP A 158 -8.27 -7.93 3.57
CA ASP A 158 -8.59 -8.40 4.93
C ASP A 158 -7.31 -8.75 5.72
N ILE A 159 -6.35 -9.42 5.07
CA ILE A 159 -5.08 -9.80 5.70
C ILE A 159 -4.21 -8.58 5.97
N PHE A 160 -4.02 -7.71 4.98
CA PHE A 160 -3.00 -6.66 5.10
C PHE A 160 -3.54 -5.34 5.64
N GLN A 161 -4.65 -4.83 5.11
CA GLN A 161 -5.21 -3.55 5.58
C GLN A 161 -5.91 -3.73 6.92
N ASN A 162 -6.92 -4.60 6.99
CA ASN A 162 -7.64 -4.84 8.24
C ASN A 162 -6.69 -5.39 9.32
N GLY A 163 -5.72 -6.21 8.95
CA GLY A 163 -4.62 -6.62 9.83
C GLY A 163 -3.94 -5.45 10.53
N VAL A 164 -3.47 -4.45 9.78
CA VAL A 164 -2.83 -3.26 10.37
C VAL A 164 -3.81 -2.47 11.26
N HIS A 165 -5.08 -2.36 10.86
CA HIS A 165 -6.09 -1.65 11.64
C HIS A 165 -6.43 -2.37 12.96
N LEU A 166 -6.30 -3.70 13.02
CA LEU A 166 -6.48 -4.47 14.25
C LEU A 166 -5.35 -4.26 15.27
N ILE A 167 -4.11 -4.04 14.80
CA ILE A 167 -2.95 -3.76 15.67
C ILE A 167 -2.83 -2.28 16.02
N LYS A 168 -3.39 -1.39 15.20
CA LYS A 168 -3.38 0.06 15.43
C LYS A 168 -4.58 0.47 16.29
N SER A 169 -4.31 0.83 17.54
CA SER A 169 -5.34 1.35 18.45
C SER A 169 -6.12 2.52 17.83
N GLY A 170 -7.45 2.49 17.96
CA GLY A 170 -8.36 3.52 17.45
C GLY A 170 -8.59 3.51 15.94
N SER A 171 -8.15 2.48 15.21
CA SER A 171 -8.34 2.40 13.75
C SER A 171 -9.53 1.49 13.39
N PRO A 172 -10.58 2.01 12.75
CA PRO A 172 -11.75 1.22 12.33
C PRO A 172 -11.43 0.37 11.09
N LEU A 173 -12.05 -0.81 10.94
CA LEU A 173 -11.85 -1.68 9.77
C LEU A 173 -12.57 -1.17 8.52
N PHE A 174 -12.24 -1.78 7.38
CA PHE A 174 -13.06 -1.76 6.17
C PHE A 174 -13.82 -3.08 6.02
N ILE A 175 -15.07 -3.01 5.59
CA ILE A 175 -15.85 -4.21 5.28
C ILE A 175 -15.23 -4.90 4.07
N THR A 176 -14.65 -6.09 4.28
CA THR A 176 -14.06 -6.87 3.19
C THR A 176 -15.17 -7.38 2.24
N PRO A 177 -15.15 -7.02 0.95
CA PRO A 177 -16.20 -7.36 -0.01
C PRO A 177 -16.02 -8.77 -0.60
N TYR A 178 -16.03 -9.80 0.25
CA TYR A 178 -15.91 -11.19 -0.19
C TYR A 178 -17.01 -11.57 -1.19
N GLY A 179 -16.60 -12.14 -2.33
CA GLY A 179 -17.50 -12.54 -3.41
C GLY A 179 -17.80 -11.45 -4.45
N VAL A 180 -17.26 -10.24 -4.28
CA VAL A 180 -17.47 -9.12 -5.23
C VAL A 180 -16.47 -9.13 -6.37
N TYR A 181 -15.19 -9.41 -6.10
CA TYR A 181 -14.14 -9.51 -7.09
C TYR A 181 -13.21 -10.69 -6.78
N ASN A 182 -12.70 -11.32 -7.83
CA ASN A 182 -11.72 -12.40 -7.79
C ASN A 182 -11.25 -12.68 -9.22
N GLU A 183 -10.30 -11.88 -9.69
CA GLU A 183 -9.86 -11.95 -11.08
C GLU A 183 -8.34 -11.86 -11.21
N PRO A 184 -7.77 -12.37 -12.31
CA PRO A 184 -6.37 -12.15 -12.65
C PRO A 184 -6.06 -10.66 -12.68
N TRP A 185 -4.89 -10.30 -12.16
CA TRP A 185 -4.37 -8.94 -12.19
C TRP A 185 -3.02 -8.92 -12.91
N GLY A 186 -2.77 -7.88 -13.70
CA GLY A 186 -1.51 -7.73 -14.41
C GLY A 186 -1.15 -6.27 -14.63
N PHE A 187 0.16 -5.98 -14.62
CA PHE A 187 0.71 -4.68 -14.94
C PHE A 187 2.01 -4.85 -15.70
N SER A 188 2.20 -4.09 -16.77
CA SER A 188 3.47 -4.00 -17.48
C SER A 188 3.72 -2.55 -17.85
N GLY A 189 4.85 -1.99 -17.43
CA GLY A 189 5.10 -0.58 -17.64
C GLY A 189 6.34 -0.05 -16.94
N TYR A 190 6.46 1.27 -16.94
CA TYR A 190 7.56 1.96 -16.29
C TYR A 190 7.53 1.74 -14.77
N TYR A 191 8.72 1.49 -14.23
CA TYR A 191 8.95 1.39 -12.81
C TYR A 191 8.96 2.80 -12.19
N ASN A 192 7.96 3.11 -11.37
CA ASN A 192 8.01 4.28 -10.50
C ASN A 192 8.66 3.89 -9.15
N PRO A 193 9.84 4.43 -8.80
CA PRO A 193 10.46 4.20 -7.49
C PRO A 193 9.65 4.79 -6.33
N TYR A 194 8.70 5.68 -6.61
CA TYR A 194 7.94 6.46 -5.63
C TYR A 194 6.42 6.19 -5.69
N SER A 195 5.95 5.20 -6.45
CA SER A 195 4.55 4.75 -6.45
C SER A 195 4.46 3.23 -6.61
N LEU A 196 3.55 2.60 -5.88
CA LEU A 196 3.12 1.21 -6.06
C LEU A 196 1.71 1.10 -6.66
N TYR A 197 1.10 2.23 -7.02
CA TYR A 197 -0.20 2.36 -7.66
C TYR A 197 -0.05 2.75 -9.13
#